data_AF-C6IRU4-F1
#
_entry.id   AF-C6IRU4-F1
#
_cell.length_a   1.000
_cell.length_b   1.000
_cell.length_c   1.000
_cell.angle_alpha   90.00
_cell.angle_beta   90.00
_cell.angle_gamma   90.00
#
_symmetry.space_group_name_H-M   'P 1'
#
loop_
_entity.id
_entity.type
_entity.pdbx_description
1 polymer ?
#
loop_
_entity_poly.entity_id
_entity_poly.type
_entity_poly.pdbx_seq_one_letter_code
_entity_poly.pdbx_strand_id
1 'polypeptide(L)'
;MFIIIGIMLTGMLFGFLLRNKRLSWIHKIITLLIWVLLFLLGIDVGGNEAIIKGLHTLGLEALIITLAAVTGSILCAWGLWYLLYIRNKGKETEV
;
A
#
# COMPACT_ATOMS: atom_id res chain seq x y z
N MET A 1 -12.51 -15.10 9.00
CA MET A 1 -11.98 -15.09 7.61
C MET A 1 -13.06 -14.74 6.60
N PHE A 2 -14.16 -15.50 6.50
CA PHE A 2 -15.27 -15.21 5.59
C PHE A 2 -15.91 -13.83 5.76
N ILE A 3 -16.02 -13.31 6.99
CA ILE A 3 -16.55 -11.97 7.26
C ILE A 3 -15.68 -10.89 6.60
N ILE A 4 -14.35 -11.04 6.67
CA ILE A 4 -13.39 -10.08 6.09
C ILE A 4 -13.52 -10.09 4.56
N ILE A 5 -13.58 -11.28 3.97
CA ILE A 5 -13.77 -11.47 2.52
C ILE A 5 -15.12 -10.89 2.08
N GLY A 6 -16.19 -11.15 2.85
CA GLY A 6 -17.52 -10.63 2.58
C GLY A 6 -17.57 -9.10 2.62
N ILE A 7 -16.89 -8.48 3.58
CA ILE A 7 -16.78 -7.01 3.66
C ILE A 7 -15.98 -6.45 2.48
N MET A 8 -14.88 -7.10 2.07
CA MET A 8 -14.12 -6.68 0.87
C MET A 8 -14.97 -6.74 -0.40
N LEU A 9 -15.73 -7.83 -0.60
CA LEU A 9 -16.61 -7.98 -1.76
C LEU A 9 -17.73 -6.94 -1.75
N THR A 10 -18.32 -6.69 -0.59
CA THR A 10 -19.38 -5.69 -0.44
C THR A 10 -18.84 -4.28 -0.72
N GLY A 11 -17.63 -3.96 -0.25
CA GLY A 11 -16.97 -2.68 -0.53
C GLY A 11 -16.69 -2.47 -2.01
N MET A 12 -16.25 -3.50 -2.73
CA MET A 12 -16.05 -3.45 -4.18
C MET A 12 -17.38 -3.24 -4.92
N LEU A 13 -18.44 -3.95 -4.52
CA LEU A 13 -19.78 -3.81 -5.12
C LEU A 13 -20.34 -2.40 -4.93
N PHE A 14 -20.18 -1.85 -3.72
CA PHE A 14 -20.60 -0.50 -3.39
C PHE A 14 -19.80 0.55 -4.18
N GLY A 15 -18.49 0.39 -4.29
CA GLY A 15 -17.63 1.23 -5.13
C GLY A 15 -18.02 1.19 -6.61
N PHE A 16 -18.44 0.02 -7.11
CA PHE A 16 -18.94 -0.13 -8.48
C PHE A 16 -20.27 0.61 -8.70
N LEU A 17 -21.23 0.50 -7.78
CA LEU A 17 -22.50 1.24 -7.84
C LEU A 17 -22.31 2.76 -7.80
N LEU A 18 -21.38 3.25 -6.99
CA LEU A 18 -21.11 4.67 -6.81
C LEU A 18 -20.18 5.27 -7.89
N ARG A 19 -19.64 4.45 -8.81
CA ARG A 19 -18.68 4.86 -9.85
C ARG A 19 -19.18 5.97 -10.77
N ASN A 20 -20.50 6.09 -10.96
CA ASN A 20 -21.08 7.06 -11.89
C ASN A 20 -21.29 8.48 -11.28
N LYS A 21 -21.02 8.68 -9.98
CA LYS A 21 -21.12 9.99 -9.33
C LYS A 21 -19.72 10.55 -9.08
N ARG A 22 -19.46 11.79 -9.50
CA ARG A 22 -18.23 12.51 -9.12
C ARG A 22 -18.32 12.96 -7.66
N LEU A 23 -17.87 12.10 -6.76
CA LEU A 23 -17.88 12.32 -5.31
C LEU A 23 -16.60 13.07 -4.86
N SER A 24 -16.32 14.23 -5.45
CA SER A 24 -15.13 15.03 -5.12
C SER A 24 -15.08 15.45 -3.65
N TRP A 25 -16.24 15.55 -2.98
CA TRP A 25 -16.33 15.84 -1.55
C TRP A 25 -15.78 14.73 -0.66
N ILE A 26 -15.88 13.46 -1.09
CA ILE A 26 -15.36 12.31 -0.35
C ILE A 26 -13.84 12.40 -0.23
N HIS A 27 -13.16 12.81 -1.30
CA HIS A 27 -11.71 12.98 -1.24
C HIS A 27 -11.31 14.01 -0.17
N LYS A 28 -12.05 15.14 -0.09
CA LYS A 28 -11.80 16.17 0.92
C LYS A 28 -12.01 15.65 2.36
N ILE A 29 -13.05 14.83 2.58
CA ILE A 29 -13.29 14.18 3.88
C ILE A 29 -12.18 13.19 4.21
N ILE A 30 -11.79 12.34 3.26
CA ILE A 30 -10.72 11.35 3.46
C ILE A 30 -9.42 12.04 3.85
N THR A 31 -9.02 13.09 3.13
CA THR A 31 -7.81 13.84 3.45
C THR A 31 -7.89 14.44 4.86
N LEU A 32 -9.02 15.03 5.25
CA LEU A 32 -9.22 15.56 6.59
C LEU A 32 -9.12 14.46 7.65
N LEU A 33 -9.74 13.30 7.41
CA LEU A 33 -9.70 12.17 8.34
C LEU A 33 -8.29 11.59 8.48
N ILE A 34 -7.53 11.48 7.39
CA ILE A 34 -6.12 11.07 7.43
C ILE A 34 -5.31 12.07 8.27
N TRP A 35 -5.54 13.37 8.10
CA TRP A 35 -4.86 14.40 8.88
C TRP A 35 -5.13 14.26 10.38
N VAL A 36 -6.40 14.09 10.75
CA VAL A 36 -6.80 13.86 12.15
C VAL A 36 -6.20 12.57 12.70
N LEU A 37 -6.23 11.48 11.92
CA LEU A 37 -5.70 10.18 12.33
C LEU A 37 -4.18 10.24 12.54
N LEU A 38 -3.44 10.88 11.62
CA LEU A 38 -1.99 11.08 11.75
C LEU A 38 -1.64 11.96 12.95
N PHE A 39 -2.44 12.98 13.22
CA PHE A 39 -2.26 13.82 14.40
C PHE A 39 -2.48 13.05 15.71
N LEU A 40 -3.56 12.28 15.80
CA LEU A 40 -3.86 11.42 16.95
C LEU A 40 -2.76 10.38 17.17
N LEU A 41 -2.32 9.73 16.09
CA LEU A 41 -1.22 8.76 16.12
C LEU A 41 0.07 9.41 16.62
N GLY A 42 0.38 10.64 16.17
CA GLY A 42 1.54 11.38 16.62
C GLY A 42 1.54 11.66 18.13
N ILE A 43 0.37 12.00 18.70
CA ILE A 43 0.21 12.19 20.15
C ILE A 43 0.40 10.88 20.91
N ASP A 44 -0.25 9.80 20.45
CA ASP A 44 -0.21 8.50 21.13
C ASP A 44 1.21 7.92 21.15
N VAL A 45 1.92 8.03 20.01
CA VAL A 45 3.31 7.60 19.87
C VAL A 45 4.27 8.52 20.63
N GLY A 46 4.02 9.84 20.61
CA GLY A 46 4.87 10.83 21.26
C GLY A 46 4.72 10.91 22.79
N GLY A 47 3.56 10.51 23.33
CA GLY A 47 3.33 10.45 24.78
C GLY A 47 3.89 9.20 25.45
N ASN A 48 4.30 8.20 24.68
CA ASN A 48 4.76 6.91 25.20
C ASN A 48 6.29 6.82 25.20
N GLU A 49 6.91 7.00 26.37
CA GLU A 49 8.38 6.92 26.52
C GLU A 49 8.98 5.60 26.05
N ALA A 50 8.25 4.47 26.17
CA ALA A 50 8.72 3.17 25.71
C ALA A 50 8.82 3.14 24.17
N ILE A 51 7.86 3.76 23.50
CA ILE A 51 7.88 3.89 22.03
C ILE A 51 8.95 4.88 21.59
N ILE A 52 9.11 6.03 22.25
CA ILE A 52 10.16 7.01 21.92
C ILE A 52 11.56 6.43 22.11
N LYS A 53 11.82 5.73 23.22
CA LYS A 53 13.12 5.07 23.46
C LYS A 53 13.35 3.90 22.50
N GLY A 54 12.29 3.17 22.15
CA GLY A 54 12.32 2.11 21.14
C GLY A 54 12.37 2.62 19.70
N LEU A 55 12.03 3.88 19.44
CA LEU A 55 11.86 4.45 18.09
C LEU A 55 13.16 4.41 17.29
N HIS A 56 14.30 4.57 17.94
CA HIS A 56 15.59 4.50 17.26
C HIS A 56 15.86 3.09 16.74
N THR A 57 15.64 2.06 17.57
CA THR A 57 15.85 0.66 17.19
C THR A 57 14.79 0.18 16.20
N LEU A 58 13.50 0.41 16.51
CA LEU A 58 12.37 0.07 15.65
C LEU A 58 12.41 0.83 14.33
N GLY A 59 12.83 2.09 14.35
CA GLY A 59 12.96 2.93 13.18
C GLY A 59 14.06 2.46 12.24
N LEU A 60 15.23 2.07 12.78
CA LEU A 60 16.31 1.50 11.97
C LEU A 60 15.92 0.14 11.39
N GLU A 61 15.29 -0.72 12.18
CA GLU A 61 14.82 -2.02 11.72
C GLU A 61 13.77 -1.87 10.61
N ALA A 62 12.77 -1.01 10.82
CA ALA A 62 11.74 -0.71 9.82
C ALA A 62 12.35 -0.11 8.54
N LEU A 63 13.38 0.74 8.66
CA LEU A 63 14.06 1.33 7.51
C LEU A 63 14.80 0.27 6.69
N ILE A 64 15.52 -0.65 7.34
CA ILE A 64 16.20 -1.76 6.66
C ILE A 64 15.19 -2.67 5.96
N ILE A 65 14.11 -3.06 6.65
CA ILE A 65 13.05 -3.90 6.07
C ILE A 65 12.40 -3.20 4.87
N THR A 66 12.12 -1.91 4.97
CA THR A 66 11.51 -1.13 3.87
C THR A 66 12.43 -1.06 2.66
N LEU A 67 13.73 -0.77 2.86
CA LEU A 67 14.72 -0.75 1.78
C LEU A 67 14.86 -2.12 1.11
N ALA A 68 14.94 -3.19 1.92
CA ALA A 68 15.00 -4.56 1.40
C ALA A 68 13.74 -4.92 0.61
N ALA A 69 12.56 -4.59 1.12
CA ALA A 69 11.28 -4.87 0.46
C ALA A 69 11.11 -4.08 -0.85
N VAL A 70 11.46 -2.80 -0.86
CA VAL A 70 11.39 -1.95 -2.07
C VAL A 70 12.38 -2.45 -3.11
N THR A 71 13.62 -2.72 -2.72
CA THR A 71 14.66 -3.22 -3.63
C THR A 71 14.27 -4.58 -4.20
N GLY A 72 13.81 -5.50 -3.35
CA GLY A 72 13.30 -6.81 -3.77
C GLY A 72 12.13 -6.70 -4.74
N SER A 73 11.15 -5.82 -4.46
CA SER A 73 10.01 -5.59 -5.33
C SER A 73 10.42 -5.07 -6.72
N ILE A 74 11.35 -4.11 -6.77
CA ILE A 74 11.88 -3.55 -8.03
C ILE A 74 12.64 -4.63 -8.81
N LEU A 75 13.50 -5.42 -8.15
CA LEU A 75 14.25 -6.50 -8.79
C LEU A 75 13.32 -7.58 -9.34
N CYS A 76 12.29 -7.97 -8.59
CA CYS A 76 11.29 -8.93 -9.06
C CYS A 76 10.48 -8.39 -10.24
N ALA A 77 10.06 -7.13 -10.19
CA ALA A 77 9.34 -6.49 -11.30
C ALA A 77 10.20 -6.41 -12.56
N TRP A 78 11.48 -6.06 -12.41
CA TRP A 78 12.45 -6.05 -13.51
C TRP A 78 12.72 -7.45 -14.07
N GLY A 79 12.88 -8.45 -13.21
CA GLY A 79 13.06 -9.85 -13.62
C GLY A 79 11.84 -10.38 -14.38
N LEU A 80 10.63 -10.08 -13.91
CA LEU A 80 9.39 -10.44 -14.60
C LEU A 80 9.30 -9.73 -15.97
N TRP A 81 9.63 -8.45 -16.03
CA TRP A 81 9.67 -7.69 -17.28
C TRP A 81 10.66 -8.32 -18.27
N TYR A 82 11.89 -8.62 -17.83
CA TYR A 82 12.92 -9.24 -18.65
C TYR A 82 12.51 -10.63 -19.15
N LEU A 83 11.95 -11.47 -18.28
CA LEU A 83 11.47 -12.81 -18.65
C LEU A 83 10.31 -12.76 -19.65
N LEU A 84 9.36 -11.85 -19.46
CA LEU A 84 8.25 -11.66 -20.41
C LEU A 84 8.73 -11.09 -21.74
N TYR A 85 9.68 -10.15 -21.71
CA TYR A 85 10.26 -9.56 -22.92
C TYR A 85 11.05 -10.60 -23.74
N ILE A 86 11.90 -11.41 -23.10
CA ILE A 86 12.68 -12.44 -23.78
C ILE A 86 11.79 -13.55 -24.37
N ARG A 87 10.68 -13.89 -23.67
CA ARG A 87 9.72 -14.90 -24.12
C ARG A 87 8.82 -14.40 -25.25
N ASN A 88 8.56 -13.08 -25.32
CA ASN A 88 7.82 -12.49 -26.42
C ASN A 88 8.66 -12.38 -27.71
N LYS A 89 9.98 -12.12 -27.62
CA LYS A 89 10.86 -12.08 -28.79
C LYS A 89 10.97 -13.41 -29.54
N GLY A 90 10.88 -14.54 -28.84
CA GLY A 90 10.91 -15.87 -29.47
C GLY A 90 9.66 -16.19 -30.30
N LYS A 91 8.54 -15.49 -30.09
CA LYS A 91 7.26 -15.72 -30.78
C LYS A 91 7.09 -14.92 -32.07
N GLU A 92 7.97 -13.95 -32.33
CA GLU A 92 7.91 -13.13 -33.56
C GLU A 92 8.73 -13.72 -34.71
N THR A 93 9.55 -14.75 -34.45
CA THR A 93 10.35 -15.47 -35.47
C THR A 93 9.73 -16.79 -35.94
N GLU A 94 8.55 -17.17 -35.45
CA GLU A 94 7.82 -18.38 -35.84
C GLU A 94 6.47 -18.08 -36.53
N VAL A 95 6.30 -16.87 -37.11
CA VAL A 95 5.17 -16.50 -37.99
C VAL A 95 5.65 -16.15 -39.39
#